data_AF-A0AAV8ANQ4-F1
#
_entry.id   AF-A0AAV8ANQ4-F1
#
_cell.length_a   1.000
_cell.length_b   1.000
_cell.length_c   1.000
_cell.angle_alpha   90.00
_cell.angle_beta   90.00
_cell.angle_gamma   90.00
#
_symmetry.space_group_name_H-M   'P 1'
#
loop_
_entity.id
_entity.type
_entity.pdbx_description
1 polymer ?
#
loop_
_entity_poly.entity_id
_entity_poly.type
_entity_poly.pdbx_seq_one_letter_code
_entity_poly.pdbx_strand_id
1 'polypeptide(L)'
;MRWRDRFLFCAEAIYKSQAETGEIKGHYLNDYCIIDRQKNHGMHFRVLAKALRMSGGDHVHAGTVVGKLEGERELTLGFVDLLRDDYIEKDRSPRYLFHPRLGSLCQVLYL
;
A
#
# COMPACT_ATOMS: atom_id res chain seq x y z
N MET A 1 -13.21 22.52 4.89
CA MET A 1 -13.14 22.25 3.44
C MET A 1 -13.92 20.98 3.13
N ARG A 2 -14.99 21.06 2.33
CA ARG A 2 -15.77 19.88 1.96
C ARG A 2 -15.00 19.05 0.92
N TRP A 3 -15.34 17.78 0.77
CA TRP A 3 -14.66 16.88 -0.16
C TRP A 3 -14.80 17.33 -1.63
N ARG A 4 -15.97 17.92 -1.98
CA ARG A 4 -16.22 18.48 -3.32
C ARG A 4 -15.30 19.65 -3.66
N ASP A 5 -15.11 20.57 -2.72
CA ASP A 5 -14.23 21.73 -2.94
C ASP A 5 -12.78 21.27 -3.13
N ARG A 6 -12.33 20.27 -2.34
CA ARG A 6 -11.01 19.65 -2.50
C ARG A 6 -10.82 19.05 -3.88
N PHE A 7 -11.81 18.30 -4.36
CA PHE A 7 -11.76 17.67 -5.67
C PHE A 7 -11.54 18.69 -6.78
N LEU A 8 -12.28 19.80 -6.76
CA LEU A 8 -12.17 20.86 -7.77
C LEU A 8 -10.80 21.54 -7.74
N PHE A 9 -10.32 21.93 -6.56
CA PHE A 9 -9.00 22.58 -6.44
C PHE A 9 -7.85 21.64 -6.84
N CYS A 10 -7.90 20.36 -6.46
CA CYS A 10 -6.89 19.38 -6.86
C CYS A 10 -6.91 19.16 -8.37
N ALA A 11 -8.09 19.06 -9.00
CA ALA A 11 -8.20 18.89 -10.44
C ALA A 11 -7.59 20.07 -11.21
N GLU A 12 -7.91 21.31 -10.81
CA GLU A 12 -7.37 22.52 -11.44
C GLU A 12 -5.83 22.56 -11.34
N ALA A 13 -5.28 22.27 -10.16
CA ALA A 13 -3.83 22.25 -9.95
C ALA A 13 -3.12 21.18 -10.80
N ILE A 14 -3.72 20.00 -10.95
CA ILE A 14 -3.19 18.92 -11.79
C ILE A 14 -3.14 19.35 -13.25
N TYR A 15 -4.25 19.86 -13.80
CA TYR A 15 -4.30 20.26 -15.21
C TYR A 15 -3.32 21.38 -15.52
N LYS A 16 -3.21 22.37 -14.64
CA LYS A 16 -2.25 23.47 -14.80
C LYS A 16 -0.81 22.97 -14.81
N SER A 17 -0.42 22.19 -13.79
CA SER A 17 0.97 21.69 -13.70
C SER A 17 1.34 20.72 -14.81
N GLN A 18 0.40 19.88 -15.28
CA GLN A 18 0.61 19.00 -16.42
C GLN A 18 0.77 19.81 -17.73
N ALA A 19 -0.01 20.88 -17.93
CA ALA A 19 0.15 21.77 -19.10
C ALA A 19 1.48 22.53 -19.08
N GLU A 20 1.96 22.94 -17.92
CA GLU A 20 3.23 23.67 -17.76
C GLU A 20 4.46 22.77 -17.96
N THR A 21 4.39 21.51 -17.51
CA THR A 21 5.56 20.60 -17.49
C THR A 21 5.57 19.56 -18.60
N GLY A 22 4.42 19.23 -19.18
CA GLY A 22 4.26 18.10 -20.10
C GLY A 22 4.35 16.72 -19.43
N GLU A 23 4.50 16.66 -18.10
CA GLU A 23 4.58 15.41 -17.34
C GLU A 23 3.21 14.98 -16.80
N ILE A 24 2.97 13.67 -16.70
CA ILE A 24 1.74 13.14 -16.10
C ILE A 24 1.72 13.46 -14.60
N LYS A 25 0.63 14.08 -14.12
CA LYS A 25 0.45 14.45 -12.70
C LYS A 25 -0.83 13.82 -12.12
N GLY A 26 -0.84 13.58 -10.81
CA GLY A 26 -1.99 13.02 -10.10
C GLY A 26 -1.97 13.32 -8.61
N HIS A 27 -3.10 13.10 -7.92
CA HIS A 27 -3.24 13.33 -6.48
C HIS A 27 -4.11 12.24 -5.84
N TYR A 28 -3.66 11.63 -4.74
CA TYR A 28 -4.49 10.71 -3.96
C TYR A 28 -5.42 11.51 -3.05
N LEU A 29 -6.72 11.35 -3.26
CA LEU A 29 -7.73 11.89 -2.34
C LEU A 29 -8.01 10.84 -1.26
N ASN A 30 -7.97 11.26 0.01
CA ASN A 30 -8.08 10.36 1.15
C ASN A 30 -9.52 10.00 1.51
N ASP A 31 -9.74 8.72 1.84
CA ASP A 31 -10.93 8.22 2.56
C ASP A 31 -10.53 6.95 3.33
N TYR A 32 -10.27 7.00 4.65
CA TYR A 32 -9.88 5.80 5.42
C TYR A 32 -9.94 5.93 6.98
N CYS A 33 -9.85 4.77 7.66
CA CYS A 33 -9.70 4.59 9.13
C CYS A 33 -8.60 3.54 9.49
N ILE A 34 -8.25 3.41 10.79
CA ILE A 34 -7.06 2.67 11.31
C ILE A 34 -7.45 1.36 12.03
N ILE A 35 -6.77 0.23 11.75
CA ILE A 35 -7.08 -1.09 12.39
C ILE A 35 -5.89 -2.02 12.74
N ASP A 36 -4.62 -1.65 12.53
CA ASP A 36 -3.49 -2.59 12.48
C ASP A 36 -2.31 -2.32 13.46
N ARG A 37 -2.42 -1.33 14.35
CA ARG A 37 -1.28 -0.86 15.18
C ARG A 37 -0.91 -1.75 16.38
N GLN A 38 -1.86 -2.45 17.00
CA GLN A 38 -1.60 -3.16 18.27
C GLN A 38 -1.10 -4.59 18.04
N LYS A 39 0.04 -4.95 18.67
CA LYS A 39 0.66 -6.27 18.55
C LYS A 39 -0.17 -7.41 19.17
N ASN A 40 -0.97 -7.09 20.19
CA ASN A 40 -1.68 -8.08 21.00
C ASN A 40 -3.17 -8.22 20.66
N HIS A 41 -3.72 -7.31 19.85
CA HIS A 41 -5.12 -7.31 19.48
C HIS A 41 -5.33 -6.52 18.19
N GLY A 42 -5.86 -7.17 17.15
CA GLY A 42 -6.07 -6.56 15.84
C GLY A 42 -5.79 -7.54 14.71
N MET A 43 -5.82 -7.04 13.48
CA MET A 43 -5.48 -7.83 12.30
C MET A 43 -4.08 -7.47 11.84
N HIS A 44 -3.21 -8.47 11.70
CA HIS A 44 -1.86 -8.23 11.19
C HIS A 44 -1.94 -7.69 9.77
N PHE A 45 -1.20 -6.62 9.50
CA PHE A 45 -1.13 -5.94 8.20
C PHE A 45 -0.98 -6.88 6.99
N ARG A 46 -0.26 -8.01 7.12
CA ARG A 46 -0.12 -9.02 6.05
C ARG A 46 -1.46 -9.55 5.53
N VAL A 47 -2.47 -9.67 6.40
CA VAL A 47 -3.80 -10.16 6.02
C VAL A 47 -4.55 -9.07 5.24
N LEU A 48 -4.42 -7.81 5.68
CA LEU A 48 -5.00 -6.65 5.01
C LEU A 48 -4.35 -6.42 3.64
N ALA A 49 -3.03 -6.47 3.57
CA ALA A 49 -2.26 -6.37 2.33
C ALA A 49 -2.66 -7.44 1.30
N LYS A 50 -2.86 -8.68 1.77
CA LYS A 50 -3.35 -9.77 0.92
C LYS A 50 -4.78 -9.53 0.46
N ALA A 51 -5.67 -9.12 1.36
CA ALA A 51 -7.06 -8.83 1.04
C ALA A 51 -7.16 -7.70 0.00
N LEU A 52 -6.36 -6.64 0.17
CA LEU A 52 -6.25 -5.54 -0.78
C LEU A 52 -5.78 -5.99 -2.17
N ARG A 53 -4.71 -6.80 -2.24
CA ARG A 53 -4.22 -7.34 -3.52
C ARG A 53 -5.28 -8.20 -4.21
N MET A 54 -5.98 -9.05 -3.46
CA MET A 54 -7.05 -9.89 -4.00
C MET A 54 -8.29 -9.09 -4.40
N SER A 55 -8.60 -7.98 -3.72
CA SER A 55 -9.70 -7.09 -4.09
C SER A 55 -9.37 -6.18 -5.27
N GLY A 56 -8.13 -6.22 -5.79
CA GLY A 56 -7.68 -5.38 -6.90
C GLY A 56 -7.29 -3.97 -6.50
N GLY A 57 -6.86 -3.75 -5.25
CA GLY A 57 -6.31 -2.46 -4.85
C GLY A 57 -4.95 -2.21 -5.49
N ASP A 58 -4.77 -1.03 -6.07
CA ASP A 58 -3.57 -0.75 -6.86
C ASP A 58 -2.35 -0.44 -5.99
N HIS A 59 -2.51 0.39 -4.95
CA HIS A 59 -1.40 0.91 -4.14
C HIS A 59 -1.63 0.75 -2.63
N VAL A 60 -0.56 0.50 -1.87
CA VAL A 60 -0.60 0.37 -0.40
C VAL A 60 0.65 0.94 0.28
N HIS A 61 0.51 1.54 1.47
CA HIS A 61 1.69 1.96 2.23
C HIS A 61 2.24 0.78 3.04
N ALA A 62 3.47 0.36 2.79
CA ALA A 62 4.07 -0.82 3.43
C ALA A 62 5.08 -0.49 4.54
N GLY A 63 5.31 0.81 4.79
CA GLY A 63 6.25 1.32 5.78
C GLY A 63 7.65 1.54 5.20
N THR A 64 8.40 2.45 5.82
CA THR A 64 9.68 2.95 5.28
C THR A 64 10.92 2.40 5.97
N VAL A 65 10.75 1.54 7.00
CA VAL A 65 11.80 0.94 7.87
C VAL A 65 12.61 1.97 8.68
N VAL A 66 13.06 3.05 8.06
CA VAL A 66 13.91 4.10 8.65
C VAL A 66 13.15 5.42 8.86
N GLY A 67 11.83 5.44 8.64
CA GLY A 67 11.02 6.64 8.78
C GLY A 67 10.50 6.88 10.19
N LYS A 68 9.56 7.82 10.29
CA LYS A 68 8.96 8.25 11.55
C LYS A 68 8.07 7.20 12.22
N LEU A 69 7.50 6.28 11.43
CA LEU A 69 6.57 5.27 11.91
C LEU A 69 7.29 3.95 12.19
N GLU A 70 6.79 3.20 13.17
CA GLU A 70 7.32 1.89 13.54
C GLU A 70 7.25 0.92 12.36
N GLY A 71 8.33 0.18 12.11
CA GLY A 71 8.39 -0.86 11.10
C GLY A 71 9.70 -1.64 11.18
N GLU A 72 9.63 -2.94 11.43
CA GLU A 72 10.81 -3.80 11.39
C GLU A 72 11.18 -4.14 9.94
N ARG A 73 12.47 -4.05 9.60
CA ARG A 73 12.97 -4.25 8.24
C ARG A 73 12.54 -5.57 7.62
N GLU A 74 12.63 -6.66 8.37
CA GLU A 74 12.31 -7.99 7.87
C GLU A 74 10.82 -8.16 7.56
N LEU A 75 9.96 -7.57 8.38
CA LEU A 75 8.51 -7.61 8.16
C LEU A 75 8.13 -6.76 6.95
N THR A 76 8.66 -5.53 6.84
CA THR A 76 8.38 -4.63 5.71
C THR A 76 8.77 -5.26 4.39
N LEU A 77 9.95 -5.89 4.32
CA LEU A 77 10.36 -6.57 3.10
C LEU A 77 9.49 -7.81 2.80
N GLY A 78 9.01 -8.53 3.81
CA GLY A 78 8.01 -9.58 3.61
C GLY A 78 6.67 -9.07 3.07
N PHE A 79 6.28 -7.84 3.38
CA PHE A 79 5.10 -7.21 2.78
C PHE A 79 5.34 -6.88 1.31
N VAL A 80 6.53 -6.38 0.97
CA VAL A 80 6.91 -6.11 -0.43
C VAL A 80 6.82 -7.37 -1.28
N ASP A 81 7.38 -8.46 -0.79
CA ASP A 81 7.35 -9.76 -1.49
C ASP A 81 5.90 -10.22 -1.68
N LEU A 82 5.05 -10.08 -0.64
CA LEU A 82 3.60 -10.40 -0.72
C LEU A 82 2.83 -9.61 -1.77
N LEU A 83 3.22 -8.36 -2.00
CA LEU A 83 2.51 -7.45 -2.90
C LEU A 83 2.95 -7.59 -4.35
N ARG A 84 4.15 -8.13 -4.61
CA ARG A 84 4.75 -8.19 -5.95
C ARG A 84 4.89 -9.60 -6.50
N ASP A 85 5.18 -10.59 -5.66
CA ASP A 85 5.48 -11.92 -6.16
C ASP A 85 4.23 -12.77 -6.26
N ASP A 86 4.13 -13.55 -7.34
CA ASP A 86 3.00 -14.47 -7.58
C ASP A 86 3.09 -15.72 -6.70
N TYR A 87 4.29 -15.98 -6.19
CA TYR A 87 4.63 -17.14 -5.39
C TYR A 87 5.76 -16.80 -4.40
N ILE A 88 5.56 -17.15 -3.13
CA ILE A 88 6.54 -16.92 -2.06
C ILE A 88 6.73 -18.23 -1.31
N GLU A 89 7.95 -18.75 -1.29
CA GLU A 89 8.27 -19.96 -0.55
C GLU A 89 8.11 -19.74 0.96
N LYS A 90 7.53 -20.72 1.64
CA LYS A 90 7.37 -20.66 3.09
C LYS A 90 8.71 -20.91 3.77
N ASP A 91 9.04 -20.08 4.74
CA ASP A 91 10.16 -20.33 5.64
C ASP A 91 9.74 -20.21 7.11
N ARG A 92 10.70 -20.34 8.03
CA ARG A 92 10.47 -20.16 9.48
C ARG A 92 10.83 -18.75 9.96
N SER A 93 11.20 -17.85 9.07
CA SER A 93 11.50 -16.47 9.44
C SER A 93 10.19 -15.71 9.70
N PRO A 94 10.24 -14.59 10.44
CA PRO A 94 9.08 -13.71 10.65
C PRO A 94 8.45 -13.22 9.34
N ARG A 95 9.23 -13.30 8.25
CA ARG A 95 8.88 -12.86 6.91
C ARG A 95 7.89 -13.79 6.23
N TYR A 96 8.15 -15.10 6.16
CA TYR A 96 7.41 -16.04 5.31
C TYR A 96 6.71 -17.17 6.07
N LEU A 97 5.98 -16.82 7.13
CA LEU A 97 5.21 -17.77 7.97
C LEU A 97 4.14 -18.60 7.23
N PHE A 98 3.61 -18.11 6.10
CA PHE A 98 2.55 -18.77 5.33
C PHE A 98 2.89 -18.80 3.84
N HIS A 99 2.35 -19.78 3.12
CA HIS A 99 2.58 -19.99 1.69
C HIS A 99 1.39 -19.51 0.82
N PRO A 100 1.39 -18.27 0.31
CA PRO A 100 0.37 -17.80 -0.62
C PRO A 100 0.83 -17.98 -2.07
N ARG A 101 0.11 -18.83 -2.83
CA ARG A 101 0.11 -18.72 -4.30
C ARG A 101 -0.94 -17.67 -4.67
N LEU A 102 -0.51 -16.58 -5.27
CA LEU A 102 -1.40 -15.49 -5.71
C LEU A 102 -1.71 -15.55 -7.22
N GLY A 103 -1.00 -16.40 -7.97
CA GLY A 103 -1.25 -16.59 -9.40
C GLY A 103 -0.97 -15.30 -10.18
N SER A 104 -1.64 -15.10 -11.32
CA SER A 104 -1.44 -13.93 -12.19
C SER A 104 -2.19 -12.67 -11.73
N LEU A 105 -2.44 -12.51 -10.43
CA LEU A 105 -3.09 -11.31 -9.90
C LEU A 105 -2.15 -10.11 -10.07
N CYS A 106 -2.71 -8.98 -10.51
CA CYS A 106 -1.96 -7.73 -10.62
C CYS A 106 -1.17 -7.42 -9.33
N GLN A 107 0.05 -6.94 -9.52
CA GLN A 107 0.92 -6.51 -8.42
C GLN A 107 0.40 -5.22 -7.82
N VAL A 108 0.62 -5.04 -6.52
CA VAL A 108 0.28 -3.81 -5.82
C VAL A 108 1.54 -2.98 -5.64
N LEU A 109 1.50 -1.71 -6.03
CA LEU A 109 2.61 -0.78 -5.78
C LEU A 109 2.63 -0.45 -4.28
N TYR A 110 3.81 -0.50 -3.67
CA TYR A 110 3.98 -0.03 -2.30
C TYR A 110 4.58 1.38 -2.27
N LEU A 111 4.10 2.20 -1.33
CA LEU A 111 4.56 3.57 -1.05
C LEU A 111 5.15 3.68 0.35
#